data_AF-A0A3C0C4H0-F1
#
_entry.id   AF-A0A3C0C4H0-F1
#
_cell.length_a   1.000
_cell.length_b   1.000
_cell.length_c   1.000
_cell.angle_alpha   90.00
_cell.angle_beta   90.00
_cell.angle_gamma   90.00
#
_symmetry.space_group_name_H-M   'P 1'
#
loop_
_entity.id
_entity.type
_entity.pdbx_description
1 polymer ?
#
loop_
_entity_poly.entity_id
_entity_poly.type
_entity_poly.pdbx_seq_one_letter_code
_entity_poly.pdbx_strand_id
1 'polypeptide(L)'
;KKYEALLSEKKIVDREGSFTIGATAAKDFPGEIGSGAYASFVISEPLGTAFSKEDKANMAAAKELERARRDELFTRIKMQGEAEESASLAAYTDANIKAQGSRLAALAEAVRERILRHASISGDTFEQLQKSRYQYYRGVMDLLDSEMIFMQAGADLLGYAYPGGEPPGISPRIRPISDSPVRSRLLDPDWLLSKKNVPGGPSRIETPADHMGKNSKEGSGGRAASVPSAAPDVLTSRTEAPEGAPSVSGSCGPLSVYVWDASPFLSPETRMSSLKRLKSTGFGHLLISFTPEQLKKMDIYYHRMELEDLLSAAERMGIRTDLLLGDPEWLYPDNRKDLLEILLKMKNYNFKGVHLDIEPDSLPGAEEKRGVLLEQLIDTVSEAMRVSGKPLSLSIHPRYLEGNKGAGSRGFNDLGLEYMSVMIYTTNPDAAADRMKNIMLSHPGLKFFLAQSVERVLPKEESYFLSGIENFGQNMDRICRKLSNNNNYKGVIIQSWEDFGGMLK
;
A
#
# COMPACT_ATOMS: atom_id res chain seq x y z
N LYS A 1 -14.32 -48.05 20.04
CA LYS A 1 -15.71 -48.56 20.18
C LYS A 1 -16.76 -47.81 19.33
N LYS A 2 -16.68 -46.50 19.07
CA LYS A 2 -17.56 -45.81 18.07
C LYS A 2 -17.17 -46.07 16.60
N TYR A 3 -15.93 -46.50 16.35
CA TYR A 3 -15.39 -46.76 15.01
C TYR A 3 -15.80 -48.14 14.44
N GLU A 4 -16.04 -49.14 15.29
CA GLU A 4 -16.45 -50.49 14.85
C GLU A 4 -17.93 -50.57 14.50
N ALA A 5 -18.79 -49.74 15.13
CA ALA A 5 -20.21 -49.66 14.83
C ALA A 5 -20.50 -49.03 13.45
N LEU A 6 -19.61 -48.17 12.94
CA LEU A 6 -19.71 -47.58 11.61
C LEU A 6 -19.22 -48.51 10.48
N LEU A 7 -18.41 -49.52 10.82
CA LEU A 7 -17.95 -50.54 9.87
C LEU A 7 -19.00 -51.63 9.62
N SER A 8 -19.88 -51.89 10.59
CA SER A 8 -20.96 -52.88 10.43
C SER A 8 -22.11 -52.43 9.52
N GLU A 9 -22.22 -51.13 9.24
CA GLU A 9 -23.27 -50.58 8.36
C GLU A 9 -22.84 -50.53 6.88
N LYS A 10 -21.59 -50.91 6.57
CA LYS A 10 -21.03 -50.88 5.21
C LYS A 10 -21.34 -52.12 4.36
N LYS A 11 -22.32 -52.95 4.76
CA LYS A 11 -22.65 -54.19 4.05
C LYS A 11 -23.95 -54.13 3.24
N ILE A 12 -24.65 -53.01 3.22
CA ILE A 12 -25.83 -52.83 2.39
C ILE A 12 -25.79 -51.40 1.84
N VAL A 13 -25.47 -51.28 0.55
CA VAL A 13 -25.90 -50.25 -0.42
C VAL A 13 -24.80 -50.17 -1.48
N ASP A 14 -25.11 -50.79 -2.60
CA ASP A 14 -24.33 -50.89 -3.83
C ASP A 14 -24.46 -49.57 -4.62
N ARG A 15 -23.86 -48.49 -4.12
CA ARG A 15 -23.80 -47.19 -4.82
C ARG A 15 -22.45 -46.52 -4.64
N GLU A 16 -21.76 -46.29 -5.76
CA GLU A 16 -20.54 -45.50 -5.83
C GLU A 16 -20.84 -44.05 -5.44
N GLY A 17 -20.33 -43.64 -4.27
CA GLY A 17 -20.32 -42.27 -3.81
C GLY A 17 -18.98 -41.98 -3.17
N SER A 18 -18.27 -40.95 -3.65
CA SER A 18 -17.10 -40.45 -2.93
C SER A 18 -17.59 -39.53 -1.80
N PHE A 19 -17.13 -39.82 -0.59
CA PHE A 19 -17.44 -39.06 0.62
C PHE A 19 -16.19 -38.30 1.03
N THR A 20 -16.21 -36.98 0.83
CA THR A 20 -15.10 -36.10 1.21
C THR A 20 -15.54 -35.29 2.43
N ILE A 21 -14.80 -35.42 3.53
CA ILE A 21 -14.92 -34.55 4.71
C ILE A 21 -13.81 -33.51 4.59
N GLY A 22 -14.19 -32.24 4.42
CA GLY A 22 -13.28 -31.11 4.49
C GLY A 22 -13.53 -30.29 5.75
N ALA A 23 -12.47 -29.89 6.44
CA ALA A 23 -12.53 -28.84 7.46
C ALA A 23 -12.01 -27.55 6.83
N THR A 24 -12.83 -26.50 6.84
CA THR A 24 -12.40 -25.15 6.47
C THR A 24 -12.32 -24.30 7.73
N ALA A 25 -11.20 -23.61 7.91
CA ALA A 25 -11.05 -22.55 8.89
C ALA A 25 -10.99 -21.24 8.11
N ALA A 26 -12.03 -20.42 8.24
CA ALA A 26 -12.05 -19.07 7.70
C ALA A 26 -11.87 -18.07 8.85
N LYS A 27 -10.99 -17.09 8.64
CA LYS A 27 -10.78 -15.95 9.53
C LYS A 27 -11.37 -14.73 8.82
N ASP A 28 -12.55 -14.29 9.25
CA ASP A 28 -13.11 -13.01 8.83
C ASP A 28 -12.54 -11.89 9.70
N PHE A 29 -12.23 -10.74 9.10
CA PHE A 29 -11.90 -9.53 9.86
C PHE A 29 -13.01 -8.48 9.69
N PRO A 30 -13.67 -8.00 10.78
CA PRO A 30 -13.43 -8.30 12.20
C PRO A 30 -14.46 -9.33 12.76
N GLY A 31 -14.05 -10.56 13.13
CA GLY A 31 -14.97 -11.55 13.71
C GLY A 31 -14.37 -12.94 13.99
N GLU A 32 -15.15 -13.80 14.65
CA GLU A 32 -14.75 -15.13 15.18
C GLU A 32 -14.19 -16.12 14.14
N ILE A 33 -13.36 -17.04 14.62
CA ILE A 33 -12.85 -18.19 13.86
C ILE A 33 -14.02 -19.16 13.64
N GLY A 34 -14.63 -19.10 12.47
CA GLY A 34 -15.61 -20.09 12.03
C GLY A 34 -14.91 -21.34 11.50
N SER A 35 -15.01 -22.45 12.24
CA SER A 35 -14.66 -23.77 11.71
C SER A 35 -15.91 -24.41 11.09
N GLY A 36 -15.93 -24.58 9.77
CA GLY A 36 -16.98 -25.31 9.06
C GLY A 36 -16.48 -26.68 8.65
N ALA A 37 -17.22 -27.74 9.02
CA ALA A 37 -17.07 -29.05 8.39
C ALA A 37 -18.13 -29.18 7.31
N TYR A 38 -17.74 -29.42 6.06
CA TYR A 38 -18.68 -29.75 5.00
C TYR A 38 -18.46 -31.20 4.57
N ALA A 39 -19.57 -31.89 4.31
CA ALA A 39 -19.61 -33.22 3.71
C ALA A 39 -20.28 -33.11 2.36
N SER A 40 -19.53 -33.32 1.28
CA SER A 40 -20.06 -33.31 -0.08
C SER A 40 -20.14 -34.74 -0.63
N PHE A 41 -21.30 -35.09 -1.17
CA PHE A 41 -21.56 -36.37 -1.84
C PHE A 41 -21.50 -36.17 -3.35
N VAL A 42 -20.54 -36.81 -4.02
CA VAL A 42 -20.49 -36.84 -5.49
C VAL A 42 -20.81 -38.26 -5.96
N ILE A 43 -21.91 -38.40 -6.71
CA ILE A 43 -22.33 -39.63 -7.38
C ILE A 43 -21.93 -39.49 -8.84
N SER A 44 -21.00 -40.32 -9.29
CA SER A 44 -20.61 -40.44 -10.70
C SER A 44 -20.85 -41.87 -11.14
N GLU A 45 -21.73 -42.09 -12.12
CA GLU A 45 -21.92 -43.40 -12.75
C GLU A 45 -20.95 -43.56 -13.94
N PRO A 46 -20.12 -44.62 -13.98
CA PRO A 46 -19.38 -44.97 -15.19
C PRO A 46 -20.09 -46.09 -15.97
N LEU A 47 -20.39 -45.81 -17.24
CA LEU A 47 -20.72 -46.85 -18.21
C LEU A 47 -19.51 -47.77 -18.41
N GLY A 48 -19.66 -49.03 -17.98
CA GLY A 48 -19.06 -50.26 -18.50
C GLY A 48 -17.55 -50.27 -18.83
N THR A 49 -16.78 -51.07 -18.07
CA THR A 49 -16.15 -52.32 -18.55
C THR A 49 -15.26 -52.93 -17.46
N ALA A 50 -15.36 -54.25 -17.34
CA ALA A 50 -14.72 -55.06 -16.31
C ALA A 50 -13.25 -55.34 -16.66
N PHE A 51 -12.29 -54.82 -15.89
CA PHE A 51 -10.94 -55.40 -15.70
C PHE A 51 -10.32 -54.91 -14.37
N SER A 52 -9.88 -55.87 -13.53
CA SER A 52 -9.20 -55.76 -12.21
C SER A 52 -9.63 -54.59 -11.32
N LYS A 53 -10.66 -54.81 -10.50
CA LYS A 53 -11.23 -53.81 -9.58
C LYS A 53 -10.39 -53.60 -8.31
N GLU A 54 -9.62 -54.60 -7.85
CA GLU A 54 -8.83 -54.49 -6.61
C GLU A 54 -7.54 -53.66 -6.76
N ASP A 55 -6.83 -53.77 -7.89
CA ASP A 55 -5.58 -53.02 -8.09
C ASP A 55 -5.81 -51.52 -8.31
N LYS A 56 -6.90 -51.15 -9.00
CA LYS A 56 -7.24 -49.74 -9.25
C LYS A 56 -7.72 -49.03 -7.99
N ALA A 57 -8.48 -49.70 -7.13
CA ALA A 57 -8.95 -49.14 -5.86
C ALA A 57 -7.78 -48.91 -4.88
N ASN A 58 -6.84 -49.85 -4.80
CA ASN A 58 -5.63 -49.71 -3.98
C ASN A 58 -4.70 -48.62 -4.53
N MET A 59 -4.55 -48.50 -5.85
CA MET A 59 -3.80 -47.41 -6.48
C MET A 59 -4.45 -46.03 -6.27
N ALA A 60 -5.79 -45.96 -6.31
CA ALA A 60 -6.52 -44.72 -6.02
C ALA A 60 -6.38 -44.31 -4.55
N ALA A 61 -6.53 -45.25 -3.61
CA ALA A 61 -6.34 -45.00 -2.18
C ALA A 61 -4.88 -44.60 -1.86
N ALA A 62 -3.89 -45.22 -2.51
CA ALA A 62 -2.49 -44.82 -2.36
C ALA A 62 -2.22 -43.41 -2.89
N LYS A 63 -2.83 -43.04 -4.02
CA LYS A 63 -2.71 -41.70 -4.61
C LYS A 63 -3.42 -40.62 -3.79
N GLU A 64 -4.56 -40.95 -3.17
CA GLU A 64 -5.24 -40.07 -2.22
C GLU A 64 -4.45 -39.88 -0.93
N LEU A 65 -3.81 -40.94 -0.43
CA LEU A 65 -2.94 -40.86 0.74
C LEU A 65 -1.68 -40.03 0.43
N GLU A 66 -1.09 -40.19 -0.75
CA GLU A 66 -0.02 -39.31 -1.23
C GLU A 66 -0.45 -37.85 -1.33
N ARG A 67 -1.66 -37.59 -1.84
CA ARG A 67 -2.22 -36.24 -1.93
C ARG A 67 -2.43 -35.63 -0.54
N ALA A 68 -3.03 -36.37 0.38
CA ALA A 68 -3.23 -35.94 1.76
C ALA A 68 -1.88 -35.63 2.47
N ARG A 69 -0.84 -36.44 2.22
CA ARG A 69 0.52 -36.16 2.73
C ARG A 69 1.14 -34.91 2.13
N ARG A 70 0.94 -34.65 0.83
CA ARG A 70 1.39 -33.41 0.18
C ARG A 70 0.66 -32.19 0.73
N ASP A 71 -0.64 -32.30 0.93
CA ASP A 71 -1.48 -31.22 1.48
C ASP A 71 -1.12 -30.93 2.95
N GLU A 72 -0.83 -31.97 3.75
CA GLU A 72 -0.33 -31.82 5.12
C GLU A 72 1.05 -31.13 5.16
N LEU A 73 1.97 -31.56 4.28
CA LEU A 73 3.30 -30.95 4.16
C LEU A 73 3.20 -29.48 3.75
N PHE A 74 2.37 -29.17 2.75
CA PHE A 74 2.14 -27.81 2.28
C PHE A 74 1.56 -26.93 3.38
N THR A 75 0.57 -27.44 4.12
CA THR A 75 -0.03 -26.73 5.26
C THR A 75 1.01 -26.47 6.34
N ARG A 76 1.88 -27.45 6.64
CA ARG A 76 2.96 -27.28 7.63
C ARG A 76 3.98 -26.23 7.21
N ILE A 77 4.41 -26.23 5.96
CA ILE A 77 5.36 -25.24 5.42
C ILE A 77 4.74 -23.84 5.47
N LYS A 78 3.46 -23.70 5.09
CA LYS A 78 2.73 -22.44 5.16
C LYS A 78 2.65 -21.91 6.60
N MET A 79 2.22 -22.76 7.54
CA MET A 79 2.11 -22.39 8.96
C MET A 79 3.47 -21.99 9.57
N GLN A 80 4.55 -22.67 9.17
CA GLN A 80 5.89 -22.31 9.62
C GLN A 80 6.34 -20.96 9.05
N GLY A 81 6.09 -20.71 7.76
CA GLY A 81 6.41 -19.43 7.13
C GLY A 81 5.66 -18.25 7.75
N GLU A 82 4.36 -18.41 8.02
CA GLU A 82 3.55 -17.38 8.69
C GLU A 82 4.05 -17.12 10.12
N ALA A 83 4.43 -18.17 10.87
CA ALA A 83 4.97 -18.01 12.22
C ALA A 83 6.34 -17.30 12.23
N GLU A 84 7.21 -17.59 11.25
CA GLU A 84 8.51 -16.91 11.08
C GLU A 84 8.33 -15.42 10.70
N GLU A 85 7.34 -15.11 9.87
CA GLU A 85 6.95 -13.75 9.52
C GLU A 85 6.45 -12.98 10.76
N SER A 86 5.51 -13.56 11.52
CA SER A 86 5.01 -12.96 12.76
C SER A 86 6.12 -12.74 13.79
N ALA A 87 7.05 -13.70 13.94
CA ALA A 87 8.20 -13.56 14.83
C ALA A 87 9.15 -12.42 14.41
N SER A 88 9.40 -12.30 13.11
CA SER A 88 10.24 -11.24 12.54
C SER A 88 9.60 -9.86 12.71
N LEU A 89 8.29 -9.77 12.49
CA LEU A 89 7.52 -8.55 12.71
C LEU A 89 7.52 -8.13 14.19
N ALA A 90 7.36 -9.08 15.12
CA ALA A 90 7.44 -8.81 16.55
C ALA A 90 8.84 -8.31 16.97
N ALA A 91 9.91 -8.89 16.44
CA ALA A 91 11.28 -8.44 16.73
C ALA A 91 11.56 -7.03 16.18
N TYR A 92 11.11 -6.75 14.96
CA TYR A 92 11.22 -5.43 14.34
C TYR A 92 10.44 -4.37 15.14
N THR A 93 9.21 -4.67 15.52
CA THR A 93 8.36 -3.72 16.26
C THR A 93 8.90 -3.46 17.68
N ASP A 94 9.46 -4.45 18.36
CA ASP A 94 10.17 -4.23 19.65
C ASP A 94 11.35 -3.26 19.50
N ALA A 95 12.16 -3.41 18.46
CA ALA A 95 13.24 -2.48 18.16
C ALA A 95 12.73 -1.07 17.82
N ASN A 96 11.63 -0.98 17.06
CA ASN A 96 11.00 0.28 16.69
C ASN A 96 10.42 1.02 17.91
N ILE A 97 9.75 0.31 18.81
CA ILE A 97 9.21 0.85 20.07
C ILE A 97 10.33 1.49 20.91
N LYS A 98 11.50 0.84 21.01
CA LYS A 98 12.66 1.39 21.74
C LYS A 98 13.20 2.68 21.10
N ALA A 99 13.28 2.72 19.77
CA ALA A 99 13.72 3.91 19.04
C ALA A 99 12.71 5.07 19.19
N GLN A 100 11.41 4.77 19.06
CA GLN A 100 10.34 5.75 19.24
C GLN A 100 10.25 6.28 20.67
N GLY A 101 10.48 5.44 21.69
CA GLY A 101 10.59 5.89 23.08
C GLY A 101 11.70 6.93 23.29
N SER A 102 12.85 6.74 22.65
CA SER A 102 13.96 7.70 22.70
C SER A 102 13.61 9.03 22.00
N ARG A 103 12.92 8.95 20.86
CA ARG A 103 12.40 10.13 20.13
C ARG A 103 11.37 10.89 20.96
N LEU A 104 10.49 10.17 21.66
CA LEU A 104 9.45 10.75 22.49
C LEU A 104 10.01 11.52 23.69
N ALA A 105 11.10 11.02 24.31
CA ALA A 105 11.82 11.74 25.34
C ALA A 105 12.42 13.07 24.82
N ALA A 106 12.95 13.09 23.59
CA ALA A 106 13.45 14.31 22.96
C ALA A 106 12.32 15.32 22.66
N LEU A 107 11.15 14.83 22.21
CA LEU A 107 9.97 15.66 21.99
C LEU A 107 9.42 16.24 23.30
N ALA A 108 9.45 15.47 24.39
CA ALA A 108 9.06 15.95 25.71
C ALA A 108 9.94 17.12 26.17
N GLU A 109 11.26 17.02 25.96
CA GLU A 109 12.20 18.09 26.31
C GLU A 109 11.99 19.34 25.43
N ALA A 110 11.67 19.16 24.15
CA ALA A 110 11.32 20.28 23.28
C ALA A 110 10.06 21.02 23.75
N VAL A 111 9.04 20.30 24.24
CA VAL A 111 7.86 20.91 24.86
C VAL A 111 8.24 21.67 26.14
N ARG A 112 9.09 21.08 26.99
CA ARG A 112 9.59 21.72 28.22
C ARG A 112 10.30 23.03 27.92
N GLU A 113 11.24 23.04 26.97
CA GLU A 113 11.96 24.23 26.57
C GLU A 113 11.01 25.34 26.09
N ARG A 114 10.03 24.99 25.26
CA ARG A 114 9.10 25.96 24.68
C ARG A 114 8.09 26.51 25.70
N ILE A 115 7.71 25.71 26.71
CA ILE A 115 6.94 26.21 27.87
C ILE A 115 7.74 27.28 28.62
N LEU A 116 9.04 27.03 28.88
CA LEU A 116 9.91 27.99 29.56
C LEU A 116 10.13 29.26 28.74
N ARG A 117 10.35 29.14 27.42
CA ARG A 117 10.51 30.29 26.52
C ARG A 117 9.23 31.11 26.40
N HIS A 118 8.06 30.48 26.30
CA HIS A 118 6.78 31.19 26.27
C HIS A 118 6.52 32.00 27.54
N ALA A 119 6.97 31.51 28.70
CA ALA A 119 6.83 32.21 29.97
C ALA A 119 7.80 33.41 30.13
N SER A 120 8.88 33.48 29.35
CA SER A 120 9.99 34.41 29.58
C SER A 120 10.29 35.37 28.42
N ILE A 121 9.84 35.08 27.19
CA ILE A 121 10.21 35.83 25.99
C ILE A 121 8.95 36.24 25.20
N SER A 122 8.88 37.52 24.81
CA SER A 122 7.85 38.05 23.91
C SER A 122 8.18 37.75 22.44
N GLY A 123 7.17 37.32 21.67
CA GLY A 123 7.31 36.99 20.24
C GLY A 123 6.44 35.79 19.88
N ASP A 124 6.81 35.07 18.82
CA ASP A 124 6.08 33.90 18.32
C ASP A 124 6.29 32.61 19.17
N THR A 125 6.32 32.77 20.49
CA THR A 125 6.59 31.69 21.43
C THR A 125 5.36 30.82 21.68
N PHE A 126 4.16 31.37 21.47
CA PHE A 126 2.90 30.64 21.60
C PHE A 126 2.69 29.65 20.45
N GLU A 127 2.88 30.06 19.19
CA GLU A 127 2.72 29.18 18.02
C GLU A 127 3.76 28.05 18.06
N GLN A 128 5.01 28.38 18.39
CA GLN A 128 6.06 27.37 18.55
C GLN A 128 5.74 26.37 19.66
N LEU A 129 5.15 26.82 20.78
CA LEU A 129 4.67 25.93 21.84
C LEU A 129 3.57 25.00 21.34
N GLN A 130 2.56 25.50 20.62
CA GLN A 130 1.50 24.65 20.05
C GLN A 130 2.07 23.64 19.05
N LYS A 131 3.00 24.06 18.18
CA LYS A 131 3.72 23.18 17.24
C LYS A 131 4.45 22.04 17.97
N SER A 132 5.13 22.30 19.08
CA SER A 132 5.79 21.23 19.86
C SER A 132 4.82 20.27 20.53
N ARG A 133 3.69 20.78 21.03
CA ARG A 133 2.66 19.94 21.66
C ARG A 133 2.05 18.98 20.64
N TYR A 134 1.75 19.48 19.45
CA TYR A 134 1.28 18.67 18.32
C TYR A 134 2.31 17.61 17.89
N GLN A 135 3.59 17.99 17.79
CA GLN A 135 4.67 17.04 17.44
C GLN A 135 4.83 15.95 18.50
N TYR A 136 4.74 16.29 19.78
CA TYR A 136 4.75 15.31 20.87
C TYR A 136 3.58 14.33 20.75
N TYR A 137 2.37 14.83 20.50
CA TYR A 137 1.18 13.99 20.30
C TYR A 137 1.31 13.00 19.16
N ARG A 138 1.80 13.47 18.01
CA ARG A 138 2.06 12.59 16.86
C ARG A 138 3.06 11.49 17.23
N GLY A 139 4.10 11.84 17.97
CA GLY A 139 5.07 10.86 18.48
C GLY A 139 4.48 9.84 19.45
N VAL A 140 3.47 10.21 20.24
CA VAL A 140 2.73 9.25 21.09
C VAL A 140 1.89 8.30 20.25
N MET A 141 1.19 8.80 19.23
CA MET A 141 0.39 7.95 18.34
C MET A 141 1.27 6.95 17.59
N ASP A 142 2.41 7.39 17.04
CA ASP A 142 3.37 6.50 16.36
C ASP A 142 3.86 5.35 17.27
N LEU A 143 4.03 5.62 18.58
CA LEU A 143 4.43 4.64 19.59
C LEU A 143 3.30 3.65 19.90
N LEU A 144 2.08 4.14 20.08
CA LEU A 144 0.90 3.31 20.34
C LEU A 144 0.58 2.38 19.16
N ASP A 145 0.72 2.87 17.93
CA ASP A 145 0.54 2.06 16.72
C ASP A 145 1.59 0.93 16.66
N SER A 146 2.83 1.22 17.03
CA SER A 146 3.89 0.20 17.06
C SER A 146 3.68 -0.84 18.16
N GLU A 147 3.18 -0.42 19.34
CA GLU A 147 2.75 -1.32 20.40
C GLU A 147 1.59 -2.22 19.96
N MET A 148 0.62 -1.66 19.22
CA MET A 148 -0.51 -2.42 18.68
C MET A 148 -0.05 -3.52 17.71
N ILE A 149 0.85 -3.19 16.77
CA ILE A 149 1.39 -4.17 15.82
C ILE A 149 2.19 -5.25 16.56
N PHE A 150 2.97 -4.88 17.58
CA PHE A 150 3.68 -5.84 18.42
C PHE A 150 2.73 -6.80 19.14
N MET A 151 1.63 -6.30 19.71
CA MET A 151 0.61 -7.14 20.36
C MET A 151 -0.09 -8.07 19.38
N GLN A 152 -0.38 -7.59 18.17
CA GLN A 152 -1.01 -8.39 17.11
C GLN A 152 -0.08 -9.53 16.67
N ALA A 153 1.17 -9.22 16.36
CA ALA A 153 2.18 -10.21 16.00
C ALA A 153 2.41 -11.24 17.13
N GLY A 154 2.38 -10.77 18.39
CA GLY A 154 2.45 -11.65 19.56
C GLY A 154 1.23 -12.57 19.70
N ALA A 155 0.02 -12.07 19.44
CA ALA A 155 -1.20 -12.87 19.47
C ALA A 155 -1.21 -13.94 18.36
N ASP A 156 -0.76 -13.59 17.16
CA ASP A 156 -0.62 -14.54 16.05
C ASP A 156 0.42 -15.63 16.41
N LEU A 157 1.57 -15.25 16.98
CA LEU A 157 2.59 -16.21 17.44
C LEU A 157 2.06 -17.17 18.52
N LEU A 158 1.24 -16.68 19.44
CA LEU A 158 0.58 -17.52 20.45
C LEU A 158 -0.43 -18.48 19.84
N GLY A 159 -1.14 -18.06 18.79
CA GLY A 159 -2.05 -18.93 18.01
C GLY A 159 -1.31 -20.09 17.34
N TYR A 160 -0.09 -19.85 16.85
CA TYR A 160 0.76 -20.90 16.29
C TYR A 160 1.39 -21.82 17.36
N ALA A 161 1.80 -21.27 18.50
CA ALA A 161 2.43 -22.03 19.58
C ALA A 161 1.42 -22.87 20.40
N TYR A 162 0.18 -22.39 20.54
CA TYR A 162 -0.86 -23.02 21.37
C TYR A 162 -2.22 -23.09 20.64
N PRO A 163 -2.34 -23.93 19.59
CA PRO A 163 -3.57 -24.02 18.79
C PRO A 163 -4.79 -24.54 19.57
N GLY A 164 -4.59 -25.15 20.74
CA GLY A 164 -5.65 -25.63 21.63
C GLY A 164 -6.08 -24.66 22.73
N GLY A 165 -5.51 -23.44 22.78
CA GLY A 165 -5.93 -22.39 23.71
C GLY A 165 -5.52 -22.56 25.17
N GLU A 166 -4.79 -23.62 25.54
CA GLU A 166 -4.21 -23.76 26.88
C GLU A 166 -2.78 -23.19 26.90
N PRO A 167 -2.56 -21.97 27.43
CA PRO A 167 -1.21 -21.48 27.67
C PRO A 167 -0.57 -22.31 28.81
N PRO A 168 0.75 -22.52 28.78
CA PRO A 168 1.47 -23.01 29.96
C PRO A 168 1.27 -21.97 31.05
N GLY A 169 0.90 -22.42 32.26
CA GLY A 169 0.64 -21.56 33.40
C GLY A 169 1.63 -20.39 33.47
N ILE A 170 1.07 -19.18 33.60
CA ILE A 170 1.72 -17.85 33.54
C ILE A 170 3.23 -17.97 33.73
N SER A 171 3.96 -18.05 32.61
CA SER A 171 5.41 -18.04 32.67
C SER A 171 5.84 -16.70 33.30
N PRO A 172 6.73 -16.67 34.31
CA PRO A 172 7.23 -15.42 34.89
C PRO A 172 8.01 -14.55 33.89
N ARG A 173 8.16 -15.01 32.63
CA ARG A 173 8.68 -14.25 31.49
C ARG A 173 7.62 -13.48 30.69
N ILE A 174 6.32 -13.67 30.95
CA ILE A 174 5.29 -12.74 30.47
C ILE A 174 5.43 -11.49 31.31
N ARG A 175 6.32 -10.60 30.88
CA ARG A 175 6.28 -9.22 31.34
C ARG A 175 5.02 -8.65 30.68
N PRO A 176 3.99 -8.19 31.42
CA PRO A 176 3.03 -7.29 30.80
C PRO A 176 3.83 -6.21 30.09
N ILE A 177 3.46 -5.84 28.85
CA ILE A 177 3.98 -4.63 28.20
C ILE A 177 3.84 -3.56 29.25
N SER A 178 4.99 -3.19 29.82
CA SER A 178 5.10 -2.73 31.19
C SER A 178 4.01 -1.72 31.52
N ASP A 179 3.48 -1.79 32.74
CA ASP A 179 3.08 -0.58 33.47
C ASP A 179 4.33 0.31 33.62
N SER A 180 4.86 0.78 32.49
CA SER A 180 5.88 1.79 32.45
C SER A 180 5.18 3.01 33.01
N PRO A 181 5.68 3.60 34.11
CA PRO A 181 5.13 4.83 34.64
C PRO A 181 5.08 5.95 33.59
N VAL A 182 5.80 5.78 32.47
CA VAL A 182 5.76 6.64 31.29
C VAL A 182 4.41 6.53 30.57
N ARG A 183 3.87 5.31 30.34
CA ARG A 183 2.66 5.05 29.55
C ARG A 183 1.42 5.74 30.12
N SER A 184 1.23 5.65 31.44
CA SER A 184 0.12 6.32 32.14
C SER A 184 0.20 7.84 32.12
N ARG A 185 1.36 8.41 31.78
CA ARG A 185 1.61 9.86 31.74
C ARG A 185 1.82 10.43 30.34
N LEU A 186 1.80 9.60 29.29
CA LEU A 186 1.99 10.03 27.89
C LEU A 186 0.85 10.92 27.40
N LEU A 187 -0.38 10.58 27.80
CA LEU A 187 -1.61 11.25 27.40
C LEU A 187 -2.30 11.99 28.55
N ASP A 188 -1.57 12.28 29.62
CA ASP A 188 -2.12 12.98 30.78
C ASP A 188 -2.64 14.37 30.35
N PRO A 189 -3.93 14.68 30.52
CA PRO A 189 -4.49 15.97 30.11
C PRO A 189 -3.91 17.15 30.91
N ASP A 190 -3.32 16.90 32.09
CA ASP A 190 -2.86 17.95 32.99
C ASP A 190 -1.69 18.77 32.45
N TRP A 191 -0.84 18.20 31.59
CA TRP A 191 0.25 18.96 30.96
C TRP A 191 -0.21 19.73 29.71
N LEU A 192 -1.36 19.38 29.15
CA LEU A 192 -1.87 19.97 27.92
C LEU A 192 -2.34 21.41 28.08
N LEU A 193 -3.02 21.66 29.19
CA LEU A 193 -3.57 22.97 29.49
C LEU A 193 -2.67 23.76 30.45
N SER A 194 -1.69 23.09 31.06
CA SER A 194 -0.79 23.71 32.01
C SER A 194 0.25 24.60 31.35
N LYS A 195 0.56 25.71 32.02
CA LYS A 195 1.66 26.63 31.67
C LYS A 195 2.98 26.25 32.35
N LYS A 196 3.00 25.16 33.11
CA LYS A 196 4.16 24.73 33.93
C LYS A 196 4.46 23.24 33.84
N ASN A 197 3.44 22.41 33.62
CA ASN A 197 3.60 20.96 33.58
C ASN A 197 4.07 20.54 32.18
N VAL A 198 4.93 19.54 32.14
CA VAL A 198 5.49 18.95 30.92
C VAL A 198 4.95 17.53 30.75
N PRO A 199 4.93 16.98 29.53
CA PRO A 199 4.54 15.59 29.33
C PRO A 199 5.34 14.65 30.22
N GLY A 200 4.68 13.72 30.93
CA GLY A 200 5.35 12.80 31.85
C GLY A 200 5.52 13.28 33.32
N GLY A 201 5.09 14.51 33.65
CA GLY A 201 5.23 15.10 34.99
C GLY A 201 6.51 15.94 35.17
N PRO A 202 6.82 16.47 36.37
CA PRO A 202 7.98 17.36 36.58
C PRO A 202 9.34 16.66 36.40
N SER A 203 9.36 15.34 36.42
CA SER A 203 10.53 14.48 36.27
C SER A 203 10.80 14.18 34.80
N ARG A 204 12.09 14.14 34.40
CA ARG A 204 12.53 13.75 33.06
C ARG A 204 11.96 12.37 32.70
N ILE A 205 11.47 12.21 31.47
CA ILE A 205 11.12 10.89 30.93
C ILE A 205 12.44 10.12 30.76
N GLU A 206 12.69 9.15 31.64
CA GLU A 206 13.85 8.26 31.56
C GLU A 206 13.71 7.39 30.29
N THR A 207 14.82 7.19 29.57
CA THR A 207 14.81 6.35 28.36
C THR A 207 14.71 4.87 28.75
N PRO A 208 14.21 3.99 27.86
CA PRO A 208 14.24 2.54 28.10
C PRO A 208 15.65 1.99 28.39
N ALA A 209 16.70 2.68 27.93
CA ALA A 209 18.10 2.34 28.23
C ALA A 209 18.51 2.71 29.66
N ASP A 210 17.93 3.76 30.26
CA ASP A 210 18.23 4.19 31.64
C ASP A 210 17.74 3.17 32.68
N HIS A 211 16.68 2.40 32.34
CA HIS A 211 16.20 1.30 33.17
C HIS A 211 17.12 0.06 33.19
N MET A 212 18.04 -0.07 32.23
CA MET A 212 19.07 -1.12 32.27
C MET A 212 20.30 -0.74 33.13
N GLY A 213 20.43 0.52 33.56
CA GLY A 213 21.60 1.02 34.29
C GLY A 213 21.50 1.05 35.82
N LYS A 214 20.32 0.83 36.41
CA LYS A 214 20.12 0.83 37.87
C LYS A 214 19.85 -0.57 38.41
N ASN A 215 20.83 -1.46 38.27
CA ASN A 215 21.00 -2.63 39.13
C ASN A 215 22.49 -2.96 39.17
N SER A 216 23.22 -2.29 40.05
CA SER A 216 24.60 -2.64 40.38
C SER A 216 24.65 -3.49 41.64
N LYS A 217 25.26 -4.67 41.49
CA LYS A 217 25.74 -5.71 42.44
C LYS A 217 25.18 -7.07 41.99
N GLU A 218 25.93 -8.04 41.48
CA GLU A 218 27.30 -8.50 41.72
C GLU A 218 27.82 -9.27 40.49
N GLY A 219 29.16 -9.40 40.37
CA GLY A 219 29.77 -10.67 40.02
C GLY A 219 30.05 -10.99 38.55
N SER A 220 31.28 -10.67 38.13
CA SER A 220 32.22 -11.58 37.46
C SER A 220 31.89 -12.20 36.09
N GLY A 221 32.80 -11.95 35.15
CA GLY A 221 33.29 -13.01 34.25
C GLY A 221 33.01 -12.76 32.77
N GLY A 222 34.03 -12.29 32.05
CA GLY A 222 33.94 -12.09 30.61
C GLY A 222 33.87 -13.38 29.80
N ARG A 223 33.29 -13.27 28.60
CA ARG A 223 33.85 -13.85 27.38
C ARG A 223 33.17 -13.23 26.16
N ALA A 224 33.99 -12.66 25.29
CA ALA A 224 33.64 -12.41 23.90
C ALA A 224 33.29 -13.75 23.24
N ALA A 225 32.15 -13.80 22.55
CA ALA A 225 31.79 -14.90 21.68
C ALA A 225 31.45 -14.35 20.29
N SER A 226 32.30 -14.75 19.36
CA SER A 226 32.33 -14.56 17.92
C SER A 226 31.00 -14.82 17.20
N VAL A 227 30.73 -13.95 16.22
CA VAL A 227 29.78 -14.15 15.12
C VAL A 227 30.33 -15.24 14.18
N PRO A 228 29.59 -16.32 13.87
CA PRO A 228 29.88 -17.13 12.70
C PRO A 228 29.08 -16.58 11.50
N SER A 229 29.85 -16.09 10.52
CA SER A 229 29.41 -15.91 9.15
C SER A 229 29.16 -17.29 8.53
N ALA A 230 27.95 -17.53 8.04
CA ALA A 230 27.65 -18.62 7.12
C ALA A 230 26.49 -18.19 6.22
N ALA A 231 26.83 -17.81 4.98
CA ALA A 231 25.88 -17.71 3.89
C ALA A 231 25.44 -19.13 3.47
N PRO A 232 24.15 -19.39 3.23
CA PRO A 232 23.74 -20.57 2.48
C PRO A 232 23.56 -20.22 1.00
N ASP A 233 24.12 -21.09 0.16
CA ASP A 233 24.01 -21.09 -1.30
C ASP A 233 22.55 -21.01 -1.78
N VAL A 234 22.31 -20.08 -2.71
CA VAL A 234 21.03 -19.95 -3.42
C VAL A 234 20.95 -21.06 -4.46
N LEU A 235 20.20 -22.12 -4.14
CA LEU A 235 19.75 -23.11 -5.12
C LEU A 235 18.59 -22.49 -5.92
N THR A 236 18.85 -22.19 -7.19
CA THR A 236 17.85 -21.70 -8.15
C THR A 236 16.74 -22.73 -8.38
N SER A 237 15.59 -22.58 -7.73
CA SER A 237 14.35 -23.25 -8.13
C SER A 237 13.46 -22.26 -8.90
N ARG A 238 13.24 -22.55 -10.18
CA ARG A 238 12.23 -21.90 -11.02
C ARG A 238 10.85 -22.12 -10.39
N THR A 239 10.29 -21.08 -9.79
CA THR A 239 8.88 -21.07 -9.38
C THR A 239 8.04 -20.54 -10.54
N GLU A 240 7.25 -21.44 -11.13
CA GLU A 240 6.18 -21.07 -12.05
C GLU A 240 5.17 -20.16 -11.32
N ALA A 241 4.73 -19.11 -12.01
CA ALA A 241 3.81 -18.12 -11.46
C ALA A 241 2.42 -18.74 -11.24
N PRO A 242 1.70 -18.41 -10.16
CA PRO A 242 0.33 -18.86 -9.94
C PRO A 242 -0.59 -18.27 -11.03
N GLU A 243 -1.28 -19.15 -11.76
CA GLU A 243 -2.38 -18.80 -12.66
C GLU A 243 -3.51 -18.09 -11.89
N GLY A 244 -4.05 -17.01 -12.46
CA GLY A 244 -5.30 -16.40 -12.01
C GLY A 244 -5.23 -14.96 -11.47
N ALA A 245 -4.36 -14.09 -12.00
CA ALA A 245 -4.56 -12.66 -11.84
C ALA A 245 -5.70 -12.21 -12.77
N PRO A 246 -6.78 -11.56 -12.26
CA PRO A 246 -7.82 -11.00 -13.11
C PRO A 246 -7.23 -9.97 -14.08
N SER A 247 -7.40 -10.20 -15.38
CA SER A 247 -6.89 -9.36 -16.46
C SER A 247 -7.97 -8.40 -16.93
N VAL A 248 -7.67 -7.10 -17.01
CA VAL A 248 -8.59 -6.07 -17.56
C VAL A 248 -8.41 -5.92 -19.09
N SER A 249 -8.02 -6.99 -19.79
CA SER A 249 -7.72 -6.93 -21.21
C SER A 249 -9.01 -6.89 -22.05
N GLY A 250 -9.41 -5.68 -22.41
CA GLY A 250 -10.52 -5.43 -23.31
C GLY A 250 -10.17 -4.44 -24.43
N SER A 251 -11.20 -3.82 -25.01
CA SER A 251 -11.15 -2.84 -26.09
C SER A 251 -10.29 -1.59 -25.84
N CYS A 252 -9.86 -1.36 -24.59
CA CYS A 252 -9.14 -0.16 -24.20
C CYS A 252 -7.63 -0.16 -24.52
N GLY A 253 -7.05 -1.28 -24.95
CA GLY A 253 -5.60 -1.44 -24.98
C GLY A 253 -4.99 -1.42 -23.57
N PRO A 254 -3.66 -1.33 -23.43
CA PRO A 254 -3.03 -1.26 -22.11
C PRO A 254 -3.44 0.01 -21.36
N LEU A 255 -3.92 -0.16 -20.13
CA LEU A 255 -4.31 0.96 -19.27
C LEU A 255 -3.09 1.68 -18.71
N SER A 256 -3.31 2.93 -18.27
CA SER A 256 -2.34 3.71 -17.52
C SER A 256 -2.72 3.74 -16.04
N VAL A 257 -1.77 3.92 -15.12
CA VAL A 257 -2.05 3.92 -13.67
C VAL A 257 -1.19 4.92 -12.90
N TYR A 258 -1.80 5.61 -11.93
CA TYR A 258 -1.11 6.40 -10.91
C TYR A 258 -0.55 5.49 -9.81
N VAL A 259 0.73 5.63 -9.51
CA VAL A 259 1.44 4.97 -8.41
C VAL A 259 2.03 6.05 -7.50
N TRP A 260 1.46 6.19 -6.33
CA TRP A 260 1.87 7.16 -5.31
C TRP A 260 3.01 6.63 -4.44
N ASP A 261 3.08 5.32 -4.22
CA ASP A 261 4.18 4.68 -3.50
C ASP A 261 5.11 3.87 -4.41
N ALA A 262 6.29 4.43 -4.68
CA ALA A 262 7.34 3.76 -5.45
C ALA A 262 8.07 2.63 -4.70
N SER A 263 7.88 2.48 -3.39
CA SER A 263 8.68 1.55 -2.57
C SER A 263 8.70 0.11 -3.09
N PRO A 264 7.57 -0.50 -3.51
CA PRO A 264 7.55 -1.86 -4.06
C PRO A 264 8.29 -2.02 -5.40
N PHE A 265 8.56 -0.92 -6.10
CA PHE A 265 9.26 -0.88 -7.39
C PHE A 265 10.76 -0.55 -7.24
N LEU A 266 11.12 0.17 -6.17
CA LEU A 266 12.49 0.55 -5.85
C LEU A 266 13.28 -0.53 -5.09
N SER A 267 12.63 -1.48 -4.43
CA SER A 267 13.31 -2.62 -3.79
C SER A 267 13.67 -3.70 -4.83
N PRO A 268 14.94 -4.16 -4.90
CA PRO A 268 15.35 -5.27 -5.76
C PRO A 268 14.50 -6.54 -5.57
N GLU A 269 14.13 -6.83 -4.32
CA GLU A 269 13.43 -8.03 -3.90
C GLU A 269 12.00 -8.07 -4.47
N THR A 270 11.34 -6.92 -4.53
CA THR A 270 9.92 -6.83 -4.95
C THR A 270 9.72 -6.30 -6.37
N ARG A 271 10.68 -5.56 -6.94
CA ARG A 271 10.57 -4.86 -8.24
C ARG A 271 10.00 -5.74 -9.35
N MET A 272 10.61 -6.90 -9.58
CA MET A 272 10.21 -7.77 -10.69
C MET A 272 8.81 -8.36 -10.50
N SER A 273 8.44 -8.73 -9.27
CA SER A 273 7.08 -9.17 -8.98
C SER A 273 6.06 -8.05 -9.15
N SER A 274 6.39 -6.82 -8.73
CA SER A 274 5.53 -5.64 -8.86
C SER A 274 5.27 -5.30 -10.34
N LEU A 275 6.33 -5.25 -11.17
CA LEU A 275 6.22 -4.99 -12.60
C LEU A 275 5.46 -6.11 -13.34
N LYS A 276 5.69 -7.37 -12.98
CA LYS A 276 4.94 -8.51 -13.54
C LYS A 276 3.45 -8.43 -13.20
N ARG A 277 3.13 -8.11 -11.95
CA ARG A 277 1.75 -7.92 -11.50
C ARG A 277 1.07 -6.83 -12.32
N LEU A 278 1.69 -5.64 -12.39
CA LEU A 278 1.20 -4.50 -13.17
C LEU A 278 0.92 -4.89 -14.63
N LYS A 279 1.86 -5.57 -15.29
CA LYS A 279 1.69 -6.02 -16.67
C LYS A 279 0.59 -7.05 -16.83
N SER A 280 0.52 -8.06 -15.94
CA SER A 280 -0.48 -9.13 -15.99
C SER A 280 -1.91 -8.63 -15.79
N THR A 281 -2.07 -7.54 -15.03
CA THR A 281 -3.36 -6.89 -14.81
C THR A 281 -3.85 -6.10 -16.04
N GLY A 282 -2.95 -5.79 -16.98
CA GLY A 282 -3.27 -5.08 -18.22
C GLY A 282 -2.76 -3.64 -18.28
N PHE A 283 -1.91 -3.22 -17.34
CA PHE A 283 -1.30 -1.89 -17.37
C PHE A 283 -0.03 -1.89 -18.25
N GLY A 284 0.10 -0.85 -19.08
CA GLY A 284 1.25 -0.64 -19.96
C GLY A 284 1.94 0.71 -19.77
N HIS A 285 1.37 1.57 -18.92
CA HIS A 285 1.90 2.90 -18.64
C HIS A 285 1.79 3.20 -17.14
N LEU A 286 2.94 3.49 -16.53
CA LEU A 286 3.15 3.71 -15.11
C LEU A 286 3.47 5.19 -14.87
N LEU A 287 2.64 5.89 -14.11
CA LEU A 287 2.90 7.24 -13.60
C LEU A 287 3.36 7.10 -12.14
N ILE A 288 4.66 7.22 -11.86
CA ILE A 288 5.24 6.87 -10.55
C ILE A 288 5.76 8.09 -9.78
N SER A 289 5.29 8.24 -8.54
CA SER A 289 5.65 9.33 -7.63
C SER A 289 6.70 8.89 -6.62
N PHE A 290 7.42 9.87 -6.08
CA PHE A 290 8.46 9.66 -5.07
C PHE A 290 8.29 10.64 -3.92
N THR A 291 8.43 10.14 -2.70
CA THR A 291 8.47 10.98 -1.50
C THR A 291 9.69 11.91 -1.50
N PRO A 292 9.64 13.05 -0.78
CA PRO A 292 10.80 13.94 -0.63
C PRO A 292 12.05 13.20 -0.12
N GLU A 293 11.89 12.22 0.78
CA GLU A 293 12.97 11.40 1.31
C GLU A 293 13.59 10.49 0.25
N GLN A 294 12.76 9.86 -0.59
CA GLN A 294 13.23 9.05 -1.73
C GLN A 294 13.99 9.91 -2.74
N LEU A 295 13.45 11.09 -3.09
CA LEU A 295 14.12 12.04 -3.99
C LEU A 295 15.50 12.46 -3.44
N LYS A 296 15.62 12.77 -2.14
CA LYS A 296 16.92 13.08 -1.51
C LYS A 296 17.88 11.89 -1.58
N LYS A 297 17.39 10.67 -1.33
CA LYS A 297 18.21 9.46 -1.41
C LYS A 297 18.80 9.20 -2.80
N MET A 298 18.18 9.70 -3.88
CA MET A 298 18.70 9.56 -5.25
C MET A 298 20.05 10.26 -5.51
N ASP A 299 20.51 11.12 -4.59
CA ASP A 299 21.88 11.65 -4.63
C ASP A 299 22.93 10.60 -4.25
N ILE A 300 22.51 9.55 -3.56
CA ILE A 300 23.34 8.40 -3.20
C ILE A 300 23.38 7.44 -4.39
N TYR A 301 24.60 7.04 -4.77
CA TYR A 301 24.85 6.18 -5.93
C TYR A 301 23.97 4.91 -5.97
N TYR A 302 23.84 4.21 -4.83
CA TYR A 302 23.04 2.98 -4.76
C TYR A 302 21.57 3.22 -5.13
N HIS A 303 20.92 4.21 -4.52
CA HIS A 303 19.51 4.51 -4.81
C HIS A 303 19.28 5.05 -6.22
N ARG A 304 20.28 5.74 -6.79
CA ARG A 304 20.27 6.12 -8.20
C ARG A 304 20.23 4.89 -9.11
N MET A 305 21.08 3.89 -8.83
CA MET A 305 21.10 2.64 -9.60
C MET A 305 19.78 1.88 -9.49
N GLU A 306 19.17 1.82 -8.31
CA GLU A 306 17.86 1.16 -8.14
C GLU A 306 16.75 1.79 -8.98
N LEU A 307 16.76 3.11 -9.16
CA LEU A 307 15.83 3.78 -10.06
C LEU A 307 16.13 3.47 -11.53
N GLU A 308 17.40 3.50 -11.95
CA GLU A 308 17.79 3.14 -13.32
C GLU A 308 17.44 1.68 -13.66
N ASP A 309 17.61 0.77 -12.71
CA ASP A 309 17.24 -0.63 -12.85
C ASP A 309 15.72 -0.81 -12.97
N LEU A 310 14.94 -0.05 -12.20
CA LEU A 310 13.48 0.01 -12.35
C LEU A 310 13.08 0.45 -13.75
N LEU A 311 13.61 1.59 -14.21
CA LEU A 311 13.28 2.15 -15.54
C LEU A 311 13.68 1.19 -16.67
N SER A 312 14.86 0.58 -16.56
CA SER A 312 15.37 -0.39 -17.52
C SER A 312 14.58 -1.71 -17.51
N ALA A 313 14.12 -2.17 -16.35
CA ALA A 313 13.27 -3.35 -16.24
C ALA A 313 11.87 -3.10 -16.81
N ALA A 314 11.26 -1.96 -16.49
CA ALA A 314 9.96 -1.56 -17.03
C ALA A 314 10.00 -1.44 -18.57
N GLU A 315 11.04 -0.79 -19.11
CA GLU A 315 11.23 -0.64 -20.56
C GLU A 315 11.36 -2.01 -21.26
N ARG A 316 12.14 -2.94 -20.71
CA ARG A 316 12.26 -4.31 -21.24
C ARG A 316 10.94 -5.09 -21.22
N MET A 317 10.02 -4.74 -20.32
CA MET A 317 8.68 -5.33 -20.23
C MET A 317 7.64 -4.60 -21.09
N GLY A 318 8.06 -3.58 -21.85
CA GLY A 318 7.17 -2.73 -22.64
C GLY A 318 6.18 -1.97 -21.74
N ILE A 319 6.65 -1.49 -20.59
CA ILE A 319 5.92 -0.59 -19.69
C ILE A 319 6.54 0.80 -19.83
N ARG A 320 5.76 1.76 -20.32
CA ARG A 320 6.14 3.16 -20.32
C ARG A 320 6.16 3.67 -18.88
N THR A 321 7.21 4.35 -18.46
CA THR A 321 7.30 4.93 -17.11
C THR A 321 7.51 6.43 -17.20
N ASP A 322 6.60 7.19 -16.61
CA ASP A 322 6.66 8.65 -16.51
C ASP A 322 6.75 9.05 -15.03
N LEU A 323 7.46 10.15 -14.78
CA LEU A 323 7.61 10.71 -13.44
C LEU A 323 6.32 11.45 -13.06
N LEU A 324 5.69 11.05 -11.96
CA LEU A 324 4.51 11.72 -11.39
C LEU A 324 4.97 12.70 -10.30
N LEU A 325 4.53 13.96 -10.41
CA LEU A 325 4.81 15.00 -9.42
C LEU A 325 3.51 15.73 -9.09
N GLY A 326 3.16 15.82 -7.80
CA GLY A 326 1.96 16.52 -7.35
C GLY A 326 2.16 17.22 -6.01
N ASP A 327 2.14 18.54 -6.03
CA ASP A 327 2.01 19.41 -4.86
C ASP A 327 1.21 20.66 -5.29
N PRO A 328 0.03 20.91 -4.70
CA PRO A 328 -0.78 22.09 -5.02
C PRO A 328 -0.05 23.42 -4.80
N GLU A 329 0.89 23.49 -3.85
CA GLU A 329 1.58 24.73 -3.51
C GLU A 329 2.56 25.18 -4.60
N TRP A 330 3.01 24.29 -5.50
CA TRP A 330 3.87 24.64 -6.64
C TRP A 330 3.21 25.61 -7.63
N LEU A 331 1.90 25.83 -7.54
CA LEU A 331 1.22 26.90 -8.26
C LEU A 331 1.74 28.28 -7.87
N TYR A 332 2.13 28.46 -6.60
CA TYR A 332 2.64 29.74 -6.12
C TYR A 332 4.05 29.97 -6.65
N PRO A 333 4.36 31.17 -7.18
CA PRO A 333 5.68 31.49 -7.72
C PRO A 333 6.84 31.21 -6.75
N ASP A 334 6.63 31.44 -5.45
CA ASP A 334 7.64 31.24 -4.42
C ASP A 334 8.01 29.76 -4.22
N ASN A 335 7.06 28.85 -4.41
CA ASN A 335 7.23 27.40 -4.22
C ASN A 335 7.51 26.66 -5.53
N ARG A 336 7.23 27.28 -6.69
CA ARG A 336 7.48 26.71 -8.02
C ARG A 336 8.94 26.31 -8.23
N LYS A 337 9.89 26.99 -7.58
CA LYS A 337 11.32 26.69 -7.66
C LYS A 337 11.63 25.24 -7.29
N ASP A 338 10.93 24.69 -6.29
CA ASP A 338 11.15 23.32 -5.82
C ASP A 338 10.79 22.30 -6.90
N LEU A 339 9.67 22.51 -7.61
CA LEU A 339 9.31 21.71 -8.78
C LEU A 339 10.41 21.75 -9.84
N LEU A 340 10.91 22.95 -10.18
CA LEU A 340 11.93 23.09 -11.22
C LEU A 340 13.25 22.41 -10.84
N GLU A 341 13.65 22.48 -9.57
CA GLU A 341 14.83 21.77 -9.05
C GLU A 341 14.68 20.24 -9.17
N ILE A 342 13.50 19.71 -8.83
CA ILE A 342 13.19 18.29 -9.00
C ILE A 342 13.28 17.93 -10.49
N LEU A 343 12.68 18.71 -11.39
CA LEU A 343 12.72 18.45 -12.83
C LEU A 343 14.14 18.46 -13.39
N LEU A 344 14.98 19.42 -12.98
CA LEU A 344 16.39 19.48 -13.37
C LEU A 344 17.16 18.23 -12.91
N LYS A 345 16.91 17.78 -11.67
CA LYS A 345 17.52 16.57 -11.12
C LYS A 345 17.07 15.33 -11.89
N MET A 346 15.76 15.21 -12.12
CA MET A 346 15.15 14.02 -12.69
C MET A 346 15.35 13.88 -14.20
N LYS A 347 15.75 14.96 -14.89
CA LYS A 347 16.09 14.97 -16.32
C LYS A 347 17.16 13.96 -16.72
N ASN A 348 18.05 13.60 -15.79
CA ASN A 348 19.15 12.65 -16.03
C ASN A 348 18.71 11.19 -16.07
N TYR A 349 17.49 10.88 -15.62
CA TYR A 349 16.95 9.52 -15.63
C TYR A 349 16.16 9.23 -16.91
N ASN A 350 16.07 7.97 -17.30
CA ASN A 350 15.39 7.53 -18.52
C ASN A 350 13.85 7.45 -18.40
N PHE A 351 13.23 8.42 -17.71
CA PHE A 351 11.77 8.59 -17.79
C PHE A 351 11.36 8.95 -19.22
N LYS A 352 10.19 8.46 -19.65
CA LYS A 352 9.64 8.73 -20.98
C LYS A 352 8.84 10.04 -21.03
N GLY A 353 8.27 10.45 -19.91
CA GLY A 353 7.58 11.73 -19.74
C GLY A 353 7.55 12.18 -18.28
N VAL A 354 7.00 13.36 -18.07
CA VAL A 354 6.65 13.90 -16.75
C VAL A 354 5.14 14.16 -16.73
N HIS A 355 4.49 13.74 -15.67
CA HIS A 355 3.08 13.98 -15.41
C HIS A 355 2.93 14.86 -14.17
N LEU A 356 2.30 16.02 -14.33
CA LEU A 356 2.00 16.92 -13.22
C LEU A 356 0.59 16.66 -12.72
N ASP A 357 0.45 16.41 -11.43
CA ASP A 357 -0.83 16.28 -10.74
C ASP A 357 -0.97 17.40 -9.72
N ILE A 358 -1.15 18.62 -10.23
CA ILE A 358 -1.25 19.84 -9.43
C ILE A 358 -2.71 20.29 -9.43
N GLU A 359 -3.40 20.04 -8.33
CA GLU A 359 -4.83 20.34 -8.21
C GLU A 359 -5.07 21.72 -7.59
N PRO A 360 -5.50 22.73 -8.38
CA PRO A 360 -5.67 24.08 -7.84
C PRO A 360 -6.81 24.18 -6.83
N ASP A 361 -7.81 23.31 -6.94
CA ASP A 361 -8.97 23.31 -6.04
C ASP A 361 -8.68 22.76 -4.64
N SER A 362 -7.51 22.14 -4.44
CA SER A 362 -7.03 21.72 -3.12
C SER A 362 -6.50 22.91 -2.29
N LEU A 363 -6.29 24.08 -2.90
CA LEU A 363 -5.83 25.27 -2.21
C LEU A 363 -6.98 25.99 -1.47
N PRO A 364 -6.72 26.58 -0.28
CA PRO A 364 -7.72 27.33 0.46
C PRO A 364 -8.32 28.49 -0.33
N GLY A 365 -9.66 28.55 -0.40
CA GLY A 365 -10.37 29.61 -1.11
C GLY A 365 -10.25 29.54 -2.64
N ALA A 366 -9.89 28.39 -3.20
CA ALA A 366 -9.73 28.21 -4.64
C ALA A 366 -10.98 28.62 -5.44
N GLU A 367 -12.17 28.43 -4.88
CA GLU A 367 -13.44 28.71 -5.56
C GLU A 367 -13.58 30.15 -6.08
N GLU A 368 -13.11 31.11 -5.27
CA GLU A 368 -13.15 32.54 -5.57
C GLU A 368 -12.00 32.98 -6.48
N LYS A 369 -10.93 32.18 -6.53
CA LYS A 369 -9.66 32.51 -7.20
C LYS A 369 -9.37 31.64 -8.43
N ARG A 370 -10.34 30.84 -8.90
CA ARG A 370 -10.13 29.86 -9.98
C ARG A 370 -9.46 30.42 -11.23
N GLY A 371 -9.85 31.63 -11.68
CA GLY A 371 -9.21 32.27 -12.84
C GLY A 371 -7.74 32.59 -12.62
N VAL A 372 -7.38 33.08 -11.43
CA VAL A 372 -6.00 33.36 -11.05
C VAL A 372 -5.20 32.07 -10.92
N LEU A 373 -5.77 31.06 -10.28
CA LEU A 373 -5.14 29.75 -10.11
C LEU A 373 -4.92 29.02 -11.45
N LEU A 374 -5.83 29.19 -12.41
CA LEU A 374 -5.67 28.66 -13.77
C LEU A 374 -4.48 29.32 -14.49
N GLU A 375 -4.34 30.64 -14.43
CA GLU A 375 -3.19 31.34 -15.01
C GLU A 375 -1.87 30.90 -14.33
N GLN A 376 -1.88 30.73 -13.00
CA GLN A 376 -0.72 30.20 -12.27
C GLN A 376 -0.37 28.75 -12.68
N LEU A 377 -1.38 27.91 -12.93
CA LEU A 377 -1.17 26.56 -13.43
C LEU A 377 -0.56 26.59 -14.83
N ILE A 378 -1.07 27.43 -15.73
CA ILE A 378 -0.52 27.60 -17.09
C ILE A 378 0.93 28.07 -17.04
N ASP A 379 1.26 29.06 -16.20
CA ASP A 379 2.62 29.56 -16.05
C ASP A 379 3.56 28.48 -15.47
N THR A 380 3.08 27.72 -14.47
CA THR A 380 3.81 26.58 -13.87
C THR A 380 4.12 25.50 -14.90
N VAL A 381 3.12 25.11 -15.69
CA VAL A 381 3.25 24.13 -16.77
C VAL A 381 4.23 24.63 -17.82
N SER A 382 4.12 25.89 -18.25
CA SER A 382 5.02 26.51 -19.22
C SER A 382 6.48 26.49 -18.74
N GLU A 383 6.73 26.78 -17.47
CA GLU A 383 8.06 26.71 -16.86
C GLU A 383 8.57 25.28 -16.77
N ALA A 384 7.75 24.35 -16.27
CA ALA A 384 8.10 22.93 -16.17
C ALA A 384 8.48 22.35 -17.53
N MET A 385 7.77 22.70 -18.60
CA MET A 385 8.07 22.28 -19.96
C MET A 385 9.45 22.74 -20.44
N ARG A 386 9.83 24.00 -20.14
CA ARG A 386 11.15 24.52 -20.52
C ARG A 386 12.29 23.79 -19.83
N VAL A 387 12.05 23.29 -18.62
CA VAL A 387 13.08 22.69 -17.76
C VAL A 387 13.20 21.18 -17.94
N SER A 388 12.08 20.46 -18.03
CA SER A 388 12.05 18.98 -17.95
C SER A 388 12.90 18.30 -19.03
N GLY A 389 12.94 18.85 -20.25
CA GLY A 389 13.55 18.20 -21.41
C GLY A 389 12.85 16.88 -21.81
N LYS A 390 11.64 16.63 -21.30
CA LYS A 390 10.80 15.46 -21.57
C LYS A 390 9.38 15.92 -21.95
N PRO A 391 8.61 15.11 -22.68
CA PRO A 391 7.18 15.36 -22.85
C PRO A 391 6.49 15.58 -21.50
N LEU A 392 5.66 16.63 -21.42
CA LEU A 392 4.91 16.98 -20.22
C LEU A 392 3.43 16.67 -20.42
N SER A 393 2.81 16.11 -19.39
CA SER A 393 1.37 15.88 -19.31
C SER A 393 0.84 16.39 -17.97
N LEU A 394 -0.47 16.56 -17.87
CA LEU A 394 -1.11 17.25 -16.74
C LEU A 394 -2.44 16.58 -16.37
N SER A 395 -2.67 16.29 -15.09
CA SER A 395 -4.01 16.07 -14.55
C SER A 395 -4.79 17.37 -14.43
N ILE A 396 -6.07 17.34 -14.78
CA ILE A 396 -6.92 18.51 -14.68
C ILE A 396 -8.35 18.15 -14.30
N HIS A 397 -8.94 18.94 -13.42
CA HIS A 397 -10.36 18.84 -13.13
C HIS A 397 -11.18 19.34 -14.34
N PRO A 398 -12.24 18.63 -14.79
CA PRO A 398 -13.02 18.96 -15.98
C PRO A 398 -13.57 20.39 -16.01
N ARG A 399 -13.90 20.96 -14.84
CA ARG A 399 -14.36 22.36 -14.69
C ARG A 399 -13.45 23.42 -15.32
N TYR A 400 -12.13 23.18 -15.41
CA TYR A 400 -11.20 24.11 -16.07
C TYR A 400 -11.22 24.03 -17.59
N LEU A 401 -11.89 23.00 -18.14
CA LEU A 401 -12.11 22.77 -19.56
C LEU A 401 -13.60 22.97 -19.95
N GLU A 402 -14.46 23.33 -19.00
CA GLU A 402 -15.92 23.41 -19.21
C GLU A 402 -16.45 24.83 -19.06
N GLY A 403 -17.29 25.24 -20.01
CA GLY A 403 -18.01 26.52 -20.00
C GLY A 403 -17.13 27.77 -20.19
N ASN A 404 -17.73 28.95 -20.01
CA ASN A 404 -17.02 30.25 -20.04
C ASN A 404 -16.23 30.55 -18.74
N LYS A 405 -16.20 29.63 -17.78
CA LYS A 405 -15.62 29.83 -16.43
C LYS A 405 -14.14 29.40 -16.33
N GLY A 406 -13.59 28.79 -17.38
CA GLY A 406 -12.15 28.60 -17.58
C GLY A 406 -11.46 29.82 -18.20
N ALA A 407 -12.03 31.03 -18.04
CA ALA A 407 -11.59 32.27 -18.68
C ALA A 407 -10.30 32.84 -18.06
N GLY A 408 -9.24 32.03 -18.06
CA GLY A 408 -7.91 32.57 -18.33
C GLY A 408 -7.90 33.15 -19.74
N SER A 409 -7.15 34.22 -19.94
CA SER A 409 -6.93 34.79 -21.28
C SER A 409 -6.09 33.86 -22.15
N ARG A 410 -5.35 32.93 -21.52
CA ARG A 410 -4.53 31.90 -22.14
C ARG A 410 -5.15 30.52 -21.90
N GLY A 411 -5.12 29.67 -22.93
CA GLY A 411 -5.55 28.28 -22.86
C GLY A 411 -4.36 27.30 -22.94
N PHE A 412 -4.60 26.02 -22.64
CA PHE A 412 -3.56 24.98 -22.69
C PHE A 412 -3.09 24.60 -24.11
N ASN A 413 -3.84 24.97 -25.16
CA ASN A 413 -3.58 24.57 -26.54
C ASN A 413 -2.16 24.90 -27.02
N ASP A 414 -1.62 26.05 -26.62
CA ASP A 414 -0.34 26.56 -27.13
C ASP A 414 0.87 26.07 -26.32
N LEU A 415 0.64 25.35 -25.21
CA LEU A 415 1.73 24.91 -24.36
C LEU A 415 2.50 23.74 -24.97
N GLY A 416 1.87 22.91 -25.81
CA GLY A 416 2.53 21.73 -26.40
C GLY A 416 2.57 20.52 -25.47
N LEU A 417 1.57 20.38 -24.60
CA LEU A 417 1.39 19.20 -23.75
C LEU A 417 1.26 17.93 -24.59
N GLU A 418 1.82 16.83 -24.09
CA GLU A 418 1.68 15.51 -24.73
C GLU A 418 0.24 15.01 -24.65
N TYR A 419 -0.36 15.15 -23.46
CA TYR A 419 -1.78 14.90 -23.20
C TYR A 419 -2.21 15.54 -21.87
N MET A 420 -3.52 15.62 -21.67
CA MET A 420 -4.14 15.97 -20.39
C MET A 420 -4.95 14.78 -19.85
N SER A 421 -4.84 14.48 -18.56
CA SER A 421 -5.64 13.49 -17.87
C SER A 421 -6.82 14.19 -17.18
N VAL A 422 -8.05 13.98 -17.68
CA VAL A 422 -9.23 14.68 -17.16
C VAL A 422 -9.85 13.85 -16.04
N MET A 423 -9.89 14.39 -14.83
CA MET A 423 -10.36 13.72 -13.61
C MET A 423 -11.89 13.74 -13.53
N ILE A 424 -12.54 12.77 -14.17
CA ILE A 424 -14.00 12.61 -14.14
C ILE A 424 -14.33 11.38 -13.30
N TYR A 425 -14.34 11.53 -11.98
CA TYR A 425 -14.66 10.44 -11.07
C TYR A 425 -16.17 10.24 -11.01
N THR A 426 -16.63 9.20 -11.70
CA THR A 426 -17.99 8.66 -11.57
C THR A 426 -18.00 7.20 -11.97
N THR A 427 -18.75 6.38 -11.24
CA THR A 427 -18.92 4.96 -11.60
C THR A 427 -19.94 4.75 -12.72
N ASN A 428 -20.60 5.82 -13.20
CA ASN A 428 -21.48 5.77 -14.37
C ASN A 428 -20.67 5.95 -15.67
N PRO A 429 -20.47 4.87 -16.46
CA PRO A 429 -19.61 4.90 -17.65
C PRO A 429 -20.16 5.80 -18.76
N ASP A 430 -21.48 5.94 -18.88
CA ASP A 430 -22.08 6.81 -19.89
C ASP A 430 -21.89 8.27 -19.53
N ALA A 431 -22.12 8.64 -18.27
CA ALA A 431 -21.92 10.00 -17.80
C ALA A 431 -20.45 10.43 -17.95
N ALA A 432 -19.51 9.55 -17.60
CA ALA A 432 -18.08 9.81 -17.79
C ALA A 432 -17.73 10.02 -19.26
N ALA A 433 -18.14 9.09 -20.14
CA ALA A 433 -17.83 9.16 -21.56
C ALA A 433 -18.50 10.34 -22.26
N ASP A 434 -19.75 10.64 -21.96
CA ASP A 434 -20.48 11.74 -22.62
C ASP A 434 -19.91 13.10 -22.20
N ARG A 435 -19.55 13.27 -20.91
CA ARG A 435 -18.86 14.46 -20.41
C ARG A 435 -17.48 14.62 -21.07
N MET A 436 -16.71 13.53 -21.13
CA MET A 436 -15.39 13.53 -21.77
C MET A 436 -15.47 13.88 -23.26
N LYS A 437 -16.44 13.33 -23.97
CA LYS A 437 -16.69 13.63 -25.39
C LYS A 437 -16.94 15.12 -25.62
N ASN A 438 -17.75 15.75 -24.77
CA ASN A 438 -18.00 17.19 -24.88
C ASN A 438 -16.72 18.02 -24.68
N ILE A 439 -15.90 17.68 -23.68
CA ILE A 439 -14.60 18.33 -23.45
C ILE A 439 -13.68 18.20 -24.66
N MET A 440 -13.58 17.00 -25.24
CA MET A 440 -12.77 16.73 -26.41
C MET A 440 -13.22 17.50 -27.65
N LEU A 441 -14.53 17.68 -27.85
CA LEU A 441 -15.09 18.46 -28.97
C LEU A 441 -14.78 19.95 -28.82
N SER A 442 -14.77 20.48 -27.59
CA SER A 442 -14.41 21.87 -27.31
C SER A 442 -12.90 22.15 -27.43
N HIS A 443 -12.06 21.10 -27.42
CA HIS A 443 -10.59 21.22 -27.41
C HIS A 443 -9.92 20.29 -28.44
N PRO A 444 -10.14 20.50 -29.76
CA PRO A 444 -9.68 19.58 -30.79
C PRO A 444 -8.14 19.51 -30.94
N GLY A 445 -7.42 20.53 -30.46
CA GLY A 445 -5.95 20.58 -30.51
C GLY A 445 -5.24 19.83 -29.39
N LEU A 446 -5.96 19.45 -28.32
CA LEU A 446 -5.41 18.76 -27.17
C LEU A 446 -5.67 17.26 -27.27
N LYS A 447 -4.78 16.46 -26.68
CA LYS A 447 -4.93 15.01 -26.55
C LYS A 447 -5.31 14.68 -25.11
N PHE A 448 -6.15 13.67 -24.94
CA PHE A 448 -6.71 13.40 -23.63
C PHE A 448 -6.69 11.93 -23.24
N PHE A 449 -6.41 11.72 -21.96
CA PHE A 449 -6.86 10.54 -21.23
C PHE A 449 -8.03 10.90 -20.32
N LEU A 450 -8.88 9.92 -20.06
CA LEU A 450 -9.90 10.00 -19.03
C LEU A 450 -9.35 9.35 -17.75
N ALA A 451 -9.29 10.07 -16.64
CA ALA A 451 -8.96 9.47 -15.35
C ALA A 451 -10.22 8.90 -14.68
N GLN A 452 -10.10 7.69 -14.13
CA GLN A 452 -11.14 6.98 -13.37
C GLN A 452 -10.55 6.52 -12.04
N SER A 453 -11.34 6.57 -10.96
CA SER A 453 -10.85 6.20 -9.63
C SER A 453 -11.29 4.80 -9.19
N VAL A 454 -10.39 4.14 -8.48
CA VAL A 454 -10.55 2.90 -7.71
C VAL A 454 -10.12 3.11 -6.26
N GLU A 455 -9.93 4.36 -5.81
CA GLU A 455 -9.50 4.68 -4.45
C GLU A 455 -10.56 4.29 -3.43
N ARG A 456 -10.15 3.66 -2.33
CA ARG A 456 -11.09 3.16 -1.31
C ARG A 456 -11.74 4.26 -0.47
N VAL A 457 -11.11 5.44 -0.44
CA VAL A 457 -11.54 6.58 0.40
C VAL A 457 -12.67 7.37 -0.24
N LEU A 458 -12.86 7.21 -1.56
CA LEU A 458 -13.91 7.88 -2.30
C LEU A 458 -15.25 7.14 -2.20
N PRO A 459 -16.39 7.85 -2.33
CA PRO A 459 -17.71 7.23 -2.33
C PRO A 459 -17.90 6.30 -3.53
N LYS A 460 -18.82 5.34 -3.40
CA LYS A 460 -19.12 4.32 -4.45
C LYS A 460 -19.60 4.92 -5.77
N GLU A 461 -20.08 6.16 -5.75
CA GLU A 461 -20.49 6.91 -6.94
C GLU A 461 -19.30 7.46 -7.72
N GLU A 462 -18.13 7.59 -7.09
CA GLU A 462 -16.92 8.21 -7.66
C GLU A 462 -15.76 7.20 -7.83
N SER A 463 -15.81 6.07 -7.11
CA SER A 463 -14.79 5.03 -7.15
C SER A 463 -15.35 3.64 -7.41
N TYR A 464 -14.66 2.89 -8.27
CA TYR A 464 -14.96 1.50 -8.57
C TYR A 464 -14.49 0.50 -7.49
N PHE A 465 -13.84 0.94 -6.40
CA PHE A 465 -13.25 0.05 -5.39
C PHE A 465 -14.21 -1.04 -4.90
N LEU A 466 -15.41 -0.64 -4.48
CA LEU A 466 -16.46 -1.54 -3.96
C LEU A 466 -17.22 -2.29 -5.06
N SER A 467 -17.08 -1.89 -6.32
CA SER A 467 -17.78 -2.52 -7.45
C SER A 467 -17.11 -3.82 -7.92
N GLY A 468 -15.86 -4.02 -7.53
CA GLY A 468 -15.08 -5.19 -7.90
C GLY A 468 -14.48 -5.15 -9.31
N ILE A 469 -13.52 -6.03 -9.54
CA ILE A 469 -12.63 -5.99 -10.72
C ILE A 469 -13.35 -6.30 -12.04
N GLU A 470 -14.33 -7.21 -12.00
CA GLU A 470 -15.09 -7.58 -13.19
C GLU A 470 -15.97 -6.42 -13.68
N ASN A 471 -16.75 -5.82 -12.78
CA ASN A 471 -17.58 -4.67 -13.11
C ASN A 471 -16.73 -3.47 -13.55
N PHE A 472 -15.59 -3.24 -12.90
CA PHE A 472 -14.62 -2.24 -13.34
C PHE A 472 -14.19 -2.48 -14.79
N GLY A 473 -13.76 -3.70 -15.14
CA GLY A 473 -13.32 -4.03 -16.49
C GLY A 473 -14.40 -3.81 -17.55
N GLN A 474 -15.65 -4.24 -17.27
CA GLN A 474 -16.79 -4.03 -18.16
C GLN A 474 -17.09 -2.55 -18.40
N ASN A 475 -16.99 -1.72 -17.34
CA ASN A 475 -17.23 -0.28 -17.44
C ASN A 475 -16.10 0.43 -18.20
N MET A 476 -14.84 0.07 -17.98
CA MET A 476 -13.72 0.61 -18.75
C MET A 476 -13.88 0.26 -20.24
N ASP A 477 -14.26 -0.97 -20.57
CA ASP A 477 -14.53 -1.37 -21.95
C ASP A 477 -15.68 -0.59 -22.60
N ARG A 478 -16.70 -0.24 -21.83
CA ARG A 478 -17.81 0.58 -22.32
C ARG A 478 -17.35 2.01 -22.61
N ILE A 479 -16.59 2.61 -21.70
CA ILE A 479 -15.99 3.94 -21.87
C ILE A 479 -15.11 3.96 -23.11
N CYS A 480 -14.19 3.01 -23.24
CA CYS A 480 -13.21 3.04 -24.33
C CYS A 480 -13.87 2.84 -25.70
N ARG A 481 -14.87 1.96 -25.82
CA ARG A 481 -15.67 1.82 -27.06
C ARG A 481 -16.42 3.09 -27.44
N LYS A 482 -16.95 3.83 -26.46
CA LYS A 482 -17.65 5.09 -26.71
C LYS A 482 -16.71 6.20 -27.19
N LEU A 483 -15.48 6.22 -26.66
CA LEU A 483 -14.52 7.31 -26.89
C LEU A 483 -13.54 7.04 -28.03
N SER A 484 -13.30 5.78 -28.43
CA SER A 484 -12.28 5.37 -29.40
C SER A 484 -12.40 5.99 -30.78
N ASN A 485 -13.60 6.43 -31.18
CA ASN A 485 -13.83 7.08 -32.47
C ASN A 485 -13.34 8.55 -32.51
N ASN A 486 -12.91 9.12 -31.39
CA ASN A 486 -12.39 10.48 -31.32
C ASN A 486 -10.86 10.46 -31.44
N ASN A 487 -10.29 11.19 -32.41
CA ASN A 487 -8.86 11.19 -32.71
C ASN A 487 -7.97 11.72 -31.57
N ASN A 488 -8.51 12.60 -30.73
CA ASN A 488 -7.84 13.18 -29.58
C ASN A 488 -7.97 12.36 -28.30
N TYR A 489 -8.74 11.28 -28.29
CA TYR A 489 -8.73 10.30 -27.20
C TYR A 489 -7.45 9.46 -27.24
N LYS A 490 -6.91 9.13 -26.07
CA LYS A 490 -5.68 8.33 -25.91
C LYS A 490 -5.83 7.12 -24.99
N GLY A 491 -6.85 7.09 -24.13
CA GLY A 491 -7.12 5.95 -23.26
C GLY A 491 -7.66 6.38 -21.90
N VAL A 492 -7.57 5.46 -20.94
CA VAL A 492 -7.97 5.67 -19.55
C VAL A 492 -6.73 5.56 -18.63
N ILE A 493 -6.67 6.42 -17.62
CA ILE A 493 -5.71 6.32 -16.51
C ILE A 493 -6.47 6.00 -15.22
N ILE A 494 -5.93 5.07 -14.42
CA ILE A 494 -6.56 4.57 -13.21
C ILE A 494 -5.87 5.14 -11.97
N GLN A 495 -6.65 5.69 -11.06
CA GLN A 495 -6.19 6.23 -9.79
C GLN A 495 -6.79 5.40 -8.63
N SER A 496 -6.03 4.66 -7.84
CA SER A 496 -4.59 4.42 -7.91
C SER A 496 -4.25 2.93 -7.80
N TRP A 497 -2.99 2.60 -8.10
CA TRP A 497 -2.47 1.23 -8.06
C TRP A 497 -2.58 0.57 -6.68
N GLU A 498 -2.37 1.34 -5.61
CA GLU A 498 -2.36 0.85 -4.23
C GLU A 498 -3.69 0.22 -3.82
N ASP A 499 -4.79 0.74 -4.35
CA ASP A 499 -6.14 0.26 -4.07
C ASP A 499 -6.65 -0.76 -5.09
N PHE A 500 -6.06 -0.79 -6.28
CA PHE A 500 -6.48 -1.69 -7.35
C PHE A 500 -6.49 -3.17 -6.92
N GLY A 501 -5.47 -3.61 -6.19
CA GLY A 501 -5.37 -4.99 -5.71
C GLY A 501 -6.37 -5.37 -4.61
N GLY A 502 -6.98 -4.37 -3.95
CA GLY A 502 -7.95 -4.54 -2.88
C GLY A 502 -9.41 -4.56 -3.34
N MET A 503 -9.66 -4.38 -4.64
CA MET A 503 -11.01 -4.45 -5.20
C MET A 503 -11.62 -5.83 -4.98
N LEU A 504 -12.92 -5.87 -4.71
CA LEU A 504 -13.66 -7.12 -4.56
C LEU A 504 -13.53 -7.99 -5.82
N LYS A 505 -13.38 -9.30 -5.64
CA LYS A 505 -13.34 -10.26 -6.74
C LYS A 505 -14.73 -10.71 -7.13
#